data_AF-A0A846MLU5-F1
#
_entry.id   AF-A0A846MLU5-F1
#
_cell.length_a   1.000
_cell.length_b   1.000
_cell.length_c   1.000
_cell.angle_alpha   90.00
_cell.angle_beta   90.00
_cell.angle_gamma   90.00
#
_symmetry.space_group_name_H-M   'P 1'
#
loop_
_entity.id
_entity.type
_entity.pdbx_description
1 polymer ?
#
loop_
_entity_poly.entity_id
_entity_poly.type
_entity_poly.pdbx_seq_one_letter_code
_entity_poly.pdbx_strand_id
1 'polypeptide(L)'
;MDKKRPISDLQKRIEQLEERKRQILRLAKERERKKRAHRLIQTGALAEKYFELEHLTIPEREELFKIFANYINEKKPDKFKKKE
;
A
#
# COMPACT_ATOMS: atom_id res chain seq x y z
N MET A 1 0.21 -49.96 9.94
CA MET A 1 -0.59 -49.44 11.07
C MET A 1 -0.41 -47.94 11.12
N ASP A 2 -1.40 -47.17 10.67
CA ASP A 2 -1.40 -45.72 10.79
C ASP A 2 -1.39 -45.32 12.26
N LYS A 3 -0.23 -44.87 12.76
CA LYS A 3 -0.13 -44.27 14.09
C LYS A 3 -0.95 -42.97 14.07
N LYS A 4 -2.21 -43.03 14.47
CA LYS A 4 -3.04 -41.84 14.75
C LYS A 4 -2.27 -40.98 15.75
N ARG A 5 -1.90 -39.77 15.34
CA ARG A 5 -1.23 -38.81 16.23
C ARG A 5 -2.17 -38.50 17.39
N PRO A 6 -1.65 -38.38 18.63
CA PRO A 6 -2.46 -37.94 19.77
C PRO A 6 -3.16 -36.62 19.46
N ILE A 7 -4.42 -36.49 19.86
CA ILE A 7 -5.22 -35.27 19.66
C ILE A 7 -4.51 -34.03 20.23
N SER A 8 -3.77 -34.19 21.33
CA SER A 8 -2.97 -33.14 21.97
C SER A 8 -1.83 -32.62 21.09
N ASP A 9 -1.18 -33.47 20.30
CA ASP A 9 -0.11 -33.08 19.38
C ASP A 9 -0.69 -32.32 18.17
N LEU A 10 -1.89 -32.70 17.74
CA LEU A 10 -2.62 -31.96 16.71
C LEU A 10 -3.05 -30.58 17.21
N GLN A 11 -3.53 -30.46 18.46
CA GLN A 11 -3.90 -29.18 19.08
C GLN A 11 -2.70 -28.23 19.21
N LYS A 12 -1.56 -28.72 19.72
CA LYS A 12 -0.32 -27.93 19.78
C LYS A 12 0.12 -27.46 18.40
N ARG A 13 -0.05 -28.31 17.37
CA ARG A 13 0.30 -27.94 16.00
C ARG A 13 -0.62 -26.87 15.44
N ILE A 14 -1.92 -26.92 15.74
CA ILE A 14 -2.88 -25.88 15.36
C ILE A 14 -2.49 -24.54 15.98
N GLU A 15 -2.21 -24.51 17.29
CA GLU A 15 -1.82 -23.28 18.00
C GLU A 15 -0.55 -22.65 17.40
N GLN A 16 0.48 -23.47 17.12
CA GLN A 16 1.70 -23.02 16.44
C GLN A 16 1.43 -22.45 15.04
N LEU A 17 0.52 -23.06 14.28
CA LEU A 17 0.16 -22.59 12.94
C LEU A 17 -0.62 -21.27 12.99
N GLU A 18 -1.51 -21.12 13.97
CA GLU A 18 -2.25 -19.88 14.19
C GLU A 18 -1.33 -18.72 14.58
N GLU A 19 -0.36 -18.97 15.45
CA GLU A 19 0.63 -17.96 15.82
C GLU A 19 1.47 -17.53 14.63
N ARG A 20 1.97 -18.50 13.84
CA ARG A 20 2.70 -18.22 12.60
C ARG A 20 1.84 -17.42 11.62
N LYS A 21 0.56 -17.76 11.47
CA LYS A 21 -0.39 -17.01 10.64
C LYS A 21 -0.51 -15.56 11.12
N ARG A 22 -0.67 -15.32 12.42
CA ARG A 22 -0.71 -13.96 13.00
C ARG A 22 0.56 -13.17 12.71
N GLN A 23 1.72 -13.79 12.88
CA GLN A 23 3.02 -13.17 12.60
C GLN A 23 3.17 -12.80 11.12
N ILE A 24 2.83 -13.73 10.21
CA ILE A 24 2.87 -13.48 8.75
C ILE A 24 1.95 -12.32 8.38
N LEU A 25 0.72 -12.30 8.90
CA LEU A 25 -0.24 -11.22 8.64
C LEU A 25 0.28 -9.86 9.13
N ARG A 26 0.91 -9.81 10.31
CA ARG A 26 1.52 -8.58 10.83
C ARG A 26 2.64 -8.08 9.92
N LEU A 27 3.55 -8.96 9.53
CA LEU A 27 4.65 -8.63 8.63
C LEU A 27 4.16 -8.18 7.26
N ALA A 28 3.12 -8.82 6.72
CA ALA A 28 2.50 -8.43 5.45
C ALA A 28 1.93 -7.00 5.55
N LYS A 29 1.16 -6.69 6.59
CA LYS A 29 0.62 -5.35 6.84
C LYS A 29 1.71 -4.29 6.98
N GLU A 30 2.79 -4.59 7.71
CA GLU A 30 3.93 -3.69 7.84
C GLU A 30 4.62 -3.43 6.50
N ARG A 31 4.85 -4.48 5.70
CA ARG A 31 5.41 -4.35 4.36
C ARG A 31 4.53 -3.49 3.46
N GLU A 32 3.22 -3.67 3.51
CA GLU A 32 2.27 -2.87 2.75
C GLU A 32 2.29 -1.39 3.16
N ARG A 33 2.32 -1.10 4.47
CA ARG A 33 2.46 0.27 4.98
C ARG A 33 3.76 0.93 4.50
N LYS A 34 4.89 0.22 4.58
CA LYS A 34 6.19 0.71 4.09
C LYS A 34 6.16 0.98 2.59
N LYS A 35 5.60 0.06 1.80
CA LYS A 35 5.42 0.24 0.34
C LYS A 35 4.56 1.45 0.02
N ARG A 36 3.45 1.65 0.75
CA ARG A 36 2.57 2.82 0.60
C ARG A 36 3.30 4.11 0.93
N ALA A 37 4.00 4.18 2.06
CA ALA A 37 4.76 5.36 2.47
C ALA A 37 5.85 5.70 1.44
N HIS A 38 6.63 4.71 1.01
CA HIS A 38 7.66 4.88 -0.02
C HIS A 38 7.07 5.42 -1.33
N ARG A 39 5.96 4.85 -1.79
CA ARG A 39 5.26 5.34 -2.99
C ARG A 39 4.80 6.79 -2.82
N LEU A 40 4.24 7.16 -1.68
CA LEU A 40 3.79 8.54 -1.42
C LEU A 40 4.95 9.53 -1.42
N ILE A 41 6.10 9.16 -0.84
CA ILE A 41 7.32 9.98 -0.86
C ILE A 41 7.82 10.17 -2.29
N GLN A 42 7.91 9.08 -3.06
CA GLN A 42 8.32 9.16 -4.47
C GLN A 42 7.37 10.01 -5.30
N THR A 43 6.06 9.83 -5.14
CA THR A 43 5.05 10.65 -5.81
C THR A 43 5.17 12.12 -5.42
N GLY A 44 5.39 12.43 -4.14
CA GLY A 44 5.60 13.79 -3.65
C GLY A 44 6.83 14.44 -4.28
N ALA A 45 7.98 13.74 -4.30
CA ALA A 45 9.20 14.25 -4.91
C ALA A 45 9.06 14.50 -6.42
N LEU A 46 8.32 13.64 -7.14
CA LEU A 46 8.02 13.88 -8.55
C LEU A 46 7.11 15.11 -8.72
N ALA A 47 6.11 15.28 -7.85
CA ALA A 47 5.23 16.43 -7.92
C ALA A 47 5.98 17.75 -7.65
N GLU A 48 6.85 17.79 -6.64
CA GLU A 48 7.69 18.96 -6.37
C GLU A 48 8.60 19.29 -7.55
N LYS A 49 9.24 18.28 -8.15
CA LYS A 49 10.13 18.47 -9.31
C LYS A 49 9.41 19.00 -10.56
N TYR A 50 8.24 18.46 -10.89
CA TYR A 50 7.57 18.77 -12.17
C TYR A 50 6.57 19.91 -12.08
N PHE A 51 6.05 20.22 -10.89
CA PHE A 51 5.12 21.34 -10.67
C PHE A 51 5.73 22.46 -9.82
N GLU A 52 7.03 22.39 -9.50
CA GLU A 52 7.79 23.44 -8.80
C GLU A 52 7.17 23.86 -7.45
N LEU A 53 6.64 22.89 -6.70
CA LEU A 53 5.78 23.12 -5.52
C LEU A 53 6.55 23.52 -4.24
N GLU A 54 7.87 23.66 -4.28
CA GLU A 54 8.73 23.84 -3.11
C GLU A 54 8.34 25.08 -2.28
N HIS A 55 7.86 26.13 -2.94
CA HIS A 55 7.44 27.39 -2.33
C HIS A 55 5.98 27.38 -1.85
N LEU A 56 5.19 26.37 -2.22
CA LEU A 56 3.77 26.29 -1.90
C LEU A 56 3.53 25.54 -0.60
N THR A 57 2.62 26.07 0.21
CA THR A 57 2.07 25.41 1.41
C THR A 57 1.16 24.24 1.04
N ILE A 58 0.89 23.35 2.00
CA ILE A 58 0.01 22.20 1.77
C ILE A 58 -1.40 22.60 1.25
N PRO A 59 -2.07 23.64 1.80
CA PRO A 59 -3.35 24.10 1.25
C PRO A 59 -3.26 24.60 -0.18
N GLU A 60 -2.23 25.38 -0.53
CA GLU A 60 -2.03 25.90 -1.90
C GLU A 60 -1.76 24.77 -2.89
N ARG A 61 -0.99 23.75 -2.49
CA ARG A 61 -0.79 22.54 -3.29
C ARG A 61 -2.12 21.81 -3.54
N GLU A 62 -2.99 21.71 -2.53
CA GLU A 62 -4.30 21.08 -2.68
C GLU A 62 -5.19 21.86 -3.66
N GLU A 63 -5.21 23.19 -3.56
CA GLU A 63 -5.95 24.06 -4.49
C GLU A 63 -5.44 23.88 -5.93
N LEU A 64 -4.12 23.93 -6.13
CA LEU A 64 -3.48 23.69 -7.41
C LEU A 64 -3.87 22.31 -7.99
N PHE A 65 -3.80 21.26 -7.16
CA PHE A 65 -4.16 19.91 -7.60
C PHE A 65 -5.64 19.81 -7.98
N LYS A 66 -6.55 20.49 -7.27
CA LYS A 66 -7.97 20.52 -7.62
C LYS A 66 -8.21 21.19 -8.97
N ILE A 67 -7.53 22.31 -9.25
CA ILE A 67 -7.66 23.03 -10.54
C ILE A 67 -7.32 22.10 -11.72
N PHE A 68 -6.21 21.36 -11.62
CA PHE A 68 -5.75 20.51 -12.71
C PHE A 68 -6.31 19.08 -12.69
N ALA A 69 -6.96 18.64 -11.61
CA ALA A 69 -7.45 17.28 -11.46
C ALA A 69 -8.39 16.89 -12.61
N ASN A 70 -9.37 17.74 -12.93
CA ASN A 70 -10.33 17.47 -14.00
C ASN A 70 -9.62 17.37 -15.35
N TYR A 71 -8.78 18.35 -15.68
CA TYR A 71 -8.00 18.36 -16.92
C TYR A 71 -7.12 17.11 -17.08
N ILE A 72 -6.37 16.75 -16.05
CA ILE A 72 -5.49 15.57 -16.07
C ILE A 72 -6.30 14.28 -16.22
N ASN A 73 -7.45 14.17 -15.56
CA ASN A 73 -8.29 12.98 -15.64
C ASN A 73 -8.97 12.83 -17.00
N GLU A 74 -9.44 13.93 -17.60
CA GLU A 74 -10.04 13.94 -18.93
C GLU A 74 -9.02 13.68 -20.04
N LYS A 75 -7.84 14.32 -19.97
CA LYS A 75 -6.79 14.20 -20.98
C LYS A 75 -5.84 13.04 -20.75
N LYS A 76 -6.08 12.20 -19.73
CA LYS A 76 -5.25 11.05 -19.40
C LYS A 76 -5.19 10.10 -20.59
N PRO A 77 -4.00 9.84 -21.19
CA PRO A 77 -3.86 8.86 -22.25
C PRO A 77 -4.32 7.48 -21.79
N ASP A 78 -4.94 6.70 -22.69
CA ASP A 78 -5.51 5.38 -22.34
C ASP A 78 -4.48 4.41 -21.75
N LYS A 79 -3.21 4.51 -22.16
CA LYS A 79 -2.11 3.72 -21.59
C LYS A 79 -1.91 3.91 -20.08
N PHE A 80 -2.41 5.02 -19.51
CA PHE A 80 -2.35 5.34 -18.08
C PHE A 80 -3.72 5.29 -17.38
N LYS A 81 -4.80 4.98 -18.11
CA LYS A 81 -6.11 4.74 -17.48
C LYS A 81 -6.08 3.39 -16.76
N LYS A 82 -6.86 3.28 -15.70
CA LYS A 82 -7.05 2.01 -15.00
C LYS A 82 -7.74 1.06 -15.99
N LYS A 83 -7.10 -0.07 -16.30
CA LYS A 83 -7.77 -1.17 -17.00
C LYS A 83 -8.78 -1.77 -16.02
N GLU A 84 -10.06 -1.80 -16.42
CA GLU A 84 -11.09 -2.53 -15.69
C GLU A 84 -10.78 -4.03 -15.65
#